data_AF-A0A497NVJ4-F1
#
_entry.id   AF-A0A497NVJ4-F1
#
_cell.length_a   1.000
_cell.length_b   1.000
_cell.length_c   1.000
_cell.angle_alpha   90.00
_cell.angle_beta   90.00
_cell.angle_gamma   90.00
#
_symmetry.space_group_name_H-M   'P 1'
#
loop_
_entity.id
_entity.type
_entity.pdbx_description
1 polymer ?
#
loop_
_entity_poly.entity_id
_entity_poly.type
_entity_poly.pdbx_seq_one_letter_code
_entity_poly.pdbx_strand_id
1 'polypeptide(L)'
;MRVAGDSYPRFRIRADGQIEWGGGSGALDAFLARQAANKLKVPSELFIDDNVLTLIRANAGDWALSARVSGDSSPRLILYTSGTLSWGSGSTGVDCDLRRRAANILNTPDRLEVGTLGVGNSAAGSTLGNVVKKIEVFDDAGNSLGFLAVYDSIT
;
A
#
# COMPACT_ATOMS: atom_id res chain seq x y z
N MET A 1 -32.31 -20.82 -1.54
CA MET A 1 -33.24 -20.76 -2.68
C MET A 1 -32.77 -21.72 -3.76
N ARG A 2 -33.67 -22.56 -4.28
CA ARG A 2 -33.46 -23.45 -5.41
C ARG A 2 -34.57 -23.19 -6.42
N VAL A 3 -34.23 -23.05 -7.71
CA VAL A 3 -35.20 -22.89 -8.79
C VAL A 3 -35.45 -24.26 -9.44
N ALA A 4 -36.64 -24.47 -10.01
CA ALA A 4 -36.95 -25.69 -10.73
C ALA A 4 -35.93 -25.91 -11.87
N GLY A 5 -35.40 -27.13 -11.98
CA GLY A 5 -34.34 -27.47 -12.93
C GLY A 5 -32.92 -27.24 -12.40
N ASP A 6 -32.71 -26.51 -11.30
CA ASP A 6 -31.38 -26.36 -10.70
C ASP A 6 -30.93 -27.68 -10.05
N SER A 7 -29.67 -28.07 -10.30
CA SER A 7 -29.00 -29.16 -9.61
C SER A 7 -28.51 -28.75 -8.22
N TYR A 8 -28.20 -27.46 -8.04
CA TYR A 8 -27.68 -26.87 -6.80
C TYR A 8 -28.48 -25.64 -6.37
N PRO A 9 -28.56 -25.31 -5.07
CA PRO A 9 -29.17 -24.05 -4.65
C PRO A 9 -28.35 -22.85 -5.14
N ARG A 10 -29.04 -21.78 -5.56
CA ARG A 10 -28.41 -20.51 -5.97
C ARG A 10 -28.05 -19.61 -4.78
N PHE A 11 -28.68 -19.86 -3.64
CA PHE A 11 -28.44 -19.14 -2.39
C PHE A 11 -28.68 -20.07 -1.21
N ARG A 12 -27.81 -20.07 -0.21
CA ARG A 12 -28.08 -20.71 1.08
C ARG A 12 -27.32 -20.05 2.23
N ILE A 13 -27.87 -20.21 3.44
CA ILE A 13 -27.21 -19.89 4.70
C ILE A 13 -27.02 -21.20 5.46
N ARG A 14 -25.82 -21.45 5.94
CA ARG A 14 -25.44 -22.67 6.67
C ARG A 14 -25.56 -22.47 8.18
N ALA A 15 -25.58 -23.57 8.93
CA ALA A 15 -25.65 -23.54 10.40
C ALA A 15 -24.41 -22.87 11.06
N ASP A 16 -23.28 -22.85 10.37
CA ASP A 16 -22.05 -22.14 10.76
C ASP A 16 -22.08 -20.63 10.42
N GLY A 17 -23.18 -20.15 9.83
CA GLY A 17 -23.38 -18.75 9.44
C GLY A 17 -22.78 -18.37 8.09
N GLN A 18 -22.19 -19.31 7.34
CA GLN A 18 -21.69 -19.03 5.99
C GLN A 18 -22.87 -18.77 5.02
N ILE A 19 -22.77 -17.69 4.25
CA ILE A 19 -23.73 -17.31 3.21
C ILE A 19 -23.08 -17.59 1.86
N GLU A 20 -23.77 -18.35 1.01
CA GLU A 20 -23.21 -18.86 -0.25
C GLU A 20 -24.17 -18.58 -1.41
N TRP A 21 -23.60 -18.25 -2.57
CA TRP A 21 -24.28 -18.01 -3.85
C TRP A 21 -23.71 -18.90 -4.95
N GLY A 22 -24.51 -19.17 -5.98
CA GLY A 22 -24.07 -19.91 -7.16
C GLY A 22 -25.05 -19.85 -8.33
N GLY A 23 -24.60 -20.35 -9.49
CA GLY A 23 -25.38 -20.32 -10.74
C GLY A 23 -26.51 -21.34 -10.88
N GLY A 24 -26.60 -22.34 -9.99
CA GLY A 24 -27.64 -23.38 -9.97
C GLY A 24 -27.33 -24.64 -10.81
N SER A 25 -26.39 -24.55 -11.74
CA SER A 25 -25.87 -25.69 -12.54
C SER A 25 -24.64 -26.36 -11.94
N GLY A 26 -23.88 -25.66 -11.10
CA GLY A 26 -22.67 -26.13 -10.45
C GLY A 26 -22.64 -25.84 -8.95
N ALA A 27 -21.53 -26.22 -8.30
CA ALA A 27 -21.29 -25.90 -6.89
C ALA A 27 -21.31 -24.38 -6.65
N LEU A 28 -21.62 -23.99 -5.41
CA LEU A 28 -21.59 -22.58 -5.01
C LEU A 28 -20.16 -22.04 -5.11
N ASP A 29 -20.01 -20.87 -5.70
CA ASP A 29 -18.75 -20.30 -6.18
C ASP A 29 -18.43 -18.93 -5.57
N ALA A 30 -19.40 -18.29 -4.92
CA ALA A 30 -19.21 -17.07 -4.15
C ALA A 30 -19.74 -17.25 -2.72
N PHE A 31 -18.99 -16.80 -1.71
CA PHE A 31 -19.45 -16.87 -0.32
C PHE A 31 -18.83 -15.84 0.61
N LEU A 32 -19.57 -15.55 1.67
CA LEU A 32 -19.13 -14.81 2.86
C LEU A 32 -19.12 -15.78 4.04
N ALA A 33 -17.98 -15.86 4.74
CA ALA A 33 -17.82 -16.75 5.89
C ALA A 33 -17.25 -16.01 7.09
N ARG A 34 -17.63 -16.45 8.29
CA ARG A 34 -16.99 -16.00 9.52
C ARG A 34 -15.58 -16.59 9.61
N GLN A 35 -14.58 -15.74 9.78
CA GLN A 35 -13.19 -16.18 9.98
C GLN A 35 -12.83 -16.29 11.45
N ALA A 36 -13.31 -15.35 12.27
CA ALA A 36 -13.17 -15.33 13.72
C ALA A 36 -14.22 -14.36 14.30
N ALA A 37 -14.19 -14.13 15.61
CA ALA A 37 -14.94 -13.02 16.19
C ALA A 37 -14.56 -11.70 15.50
N ASN A 38 -15.58 -10.93 15.10
CA ASN A 38 -15.44 -9.62 14.43
C ASN A 38 -14.67 -9.65 13.11
N LYS A 39 -14.56 -10.80 12.44
CA LYS A 39 -13.86 -10.95 11.15
C LYS A 39 -14.72 -11.72 10.15
N LEU A 40 -15.16 -11.02 9.12
CA LEU A 40 -15.80 -11.61 7.94
C LEU A 40 -14.74 -11.85 6.86
N LYS A 41 -14.79 -13.00 6.20
CA LYS A 41 -13.87 -13.39 5.13
C LYS A 41 -14.58 -13.41 3.78
N VAL A 42 -13.91 -12.82 2.80
CA VAL A 42 -14.10 -13.03 1.36
C VAL A 42 -12.89 -13.87 0.90
N PRO A 43 -13.06 -15.14 0.49
CA PRO A 43 -11.94 -16.06 0.23
C PRO A 43 -11.18 -15.80 -1.07
N SER A 44 -11.78 -15.05 -1.99
CA SER A 44 -11.26 -14.74 -3.31
C SER A 44 -11.26 -13.23 -3.50
N GLU A 45 -12.14 -12.69 -4.34
CA GLU A 45 -12.19 -11.28 -4.68
C GLU A 45 -13.39 -10.58 -4.01
N LEU A 46 -13.16 -9.36 -3.52
CA LEU A 46 -14.22 -8.40 -3.23
C LEU A 46 -14.21 -7.34 -4.34
N PHE A 47 -15.25 -7.33 -5.16
CA PHE A 47 -15.44 -6.36 -6.22
C PHE A 47 -16.47 -5.31 -5.80
N ILE A 48 -16.12 -4.02 -5.87
CA ILE A 48 -16.99 -2.88 -5.54
C ILE A 48 -17.10 -2.03 -6.80
N ASP A 49 -18.28 -2.02 -7.41
CA ASP A 49 -18.56 -1.28 -8.65
C ASP A 49 -19.05 0.14 -8.36
N ASP A 50 -18.61 1.11 -9.16
CA ASP A 50 -18.92 2.55 -9.11
C ASP A 50 -18.76 3.28 -7.75
N ASN A 51 -18.35 2.60 -6.68
CA ASN A 51 -18.33 3.11 -5.32
C ASN A 51 -16.92 3.08 -4.70
N VAL A 52 -16.71 3.93 -3.70
CA VAL A 52 -15.44 4.02 -2.97
C VAL A 52 -15.48 3.15 -1.71
N LEU A 53 -14.45 2.32 -1.52
CA LEU A 53 -14.22 1.67 -0.23
C LEU A 53 -13.74 2.70 0.80
N THR A 54 -14.55 2.96 1.82
CA THR A 54 -14.20 3.84 2.94
C THR A 54 -13.77 3.01 4.16
N LEU A 55 -12.59 3.31 4.71
CA LEU A 55 -12.02 2.63 5.87
C LEU A 55 -11.94 3.61 7.04
N ILE A 56 -12.72 3.37 8.10
CA ILE A 56 -12.79 4.23 9.28
C ILE A 56 -12.16 3.51 10.48
N ARG A 57 -11.25 4.21 11.16
CA ARG A 57 -10.50 3.72 12.31
C ARG A 57 -10.51 4.78 13.41
N ALA A 58 -10.33 4.34 14.65
CA ALA A 58 -10.50 5.21 15.82
C ALA A 58 -9.34 6.21 15.97
N ASN A 59 -8.12 5.82 15.62
CA ASN A 59 -6.92 6.62 15.86
C ASN A 59 -6.11 6.85 14.60
N ALA A 60 -5.34 7.94 14.59
CA ALA A 60 -4.23 8.10 13.64
C ALA A 60 -3.14 7.06 13.96
N GLY A 61 -2.60 6.40 12.93
CA GLY A 61 -1.63 5.32 13.08
C GLY A 61 -2.25 3.92 13.24
N ASP A 62 -3.57 3.82 13.18
CA ASP A 62 -4.25 2.54 12.99
C ASP A 62 -4.01 2.03 11.56
N TRP A 63 -3.97 0.71 11.38
CA TRP A 63 -3.92 0.11 10.03
C TRP A 63 -5.25 0.30 9.31
N ALA A 64 -5.28 1.05 8.22
CA ALA A 64 -6.45 1.11 7.34
C ALA A 64 -6.51 -0.14 6.47
N LEU A 65 -5.39 -0.47 5.82
CA LEU A 65 -5.24 -1.61 4.92
C LEU A 65 -3.95 -2.37 5.26
N SER A 66 -3.96 -3.69 5.13
CA SER A 66 -2.74 -4.50 5.20
C SER A 66 -2.75 -5.63 4.19
N ALA A 67 -1.57 -5.94 3.63
CA ALA A 67 -1.34 -7.07 2.75
C ALA A 67 -0.31 -8.03 3.37
N ARG A 68 -0.57 -9.33 3.25
CA ARG A 68 0.30 -10.40 3.74
C ARG A 68 0.19 -11.64 2.84
N VAL A 69 1.24 -12.44 2.82
CA VAL A 69 1.25 -13.80 2.27
C VAL A 69 0.84 -14.77 3.36
N SER A 70 0.19 -15.88 2.99
CA SER A 70 -0.16 -16.94 3.95
C SER A 70 1.12 -17.46 4.63
N GLY A 71 1.14 -17.45 5.95
CA GLY A 71 2.31 -17.85 6.76
C GLY A 71 3.19 -16.68 7.21
N ASP A 72 3.02 -15.47 6.67
CA ASP A 72 3.70 -14.29 7.20
C ASP A 72 3.31 -14.02 8.67
N SER A 73 4.29 -13.68 9.50
CA SER A 73 4.07 -13.24 10.89
C SER A 73 3.80 -11.75 11.01
N SER A 74 4.14 -10.97 9.98
CA SER A 74 3.94 -9.51 9.91
C SER A 74 3.43 -9.09 8.52
N PRO A 75 2.69 -7.98 8.37
CA PRO A 75 2.29 -7.50 7.05
C PRO A 75 3.48 -7.06 6.19
N ARG A 76 3.37 -7.23 4.88
CA ARG A 76 4.35 -6.76 3.88
C ARG A 76 4.08 -5.35 3.37
N LEU A 77 2.82 -4.92 3.44
CA LEU A 77 2.37 -3.57 3.08
C LEU A 77 1.31 -3.13 4.08
N ILE A 78 1.42 -1.91 4.59
CA ILE A 78 0.45 -1.30 5.48
C ILE A 78 0.17 0.13 5.00
N LEU A 79 -1.10 0.46 4.82
CA LEU A 79 -1.54 1.86 4.78
C LEU A 79 -2.08 2.23 6.15
N TYR A 80 -1.44 3.18 6.80
CA TYR A 80 -1.89 3.73 8.08
C TYR A 80 -2.90 4.85 7.87
N THR A 81 -3.78 5.04 8.84
CA THR A 81 -4.76 6.15 8.86
C THR A 81 -4.09 7.52 9.01
N SER A 82 -2.81 7.56 9.38
CA SER A 82 -1.96 8.76 9.35
C SER A 82 -1.52 9.15 7.93
N GLY A 83 -1.78 8.31 6.92
CA GLY A 83 -1.30 8.49 5.55
C GLY A 83 0.11 7.96 5.30
N THR A 84 0.72 7.25 6.26
CA THR A 84 1.98 6.53 6.03
C THR A 84 1.72 5.26 5.24
N LEU A 85 2.52 5.01 4.20
CA LEU A 85 2.61 3.74 3.51
C LEU A 85 3.92 3.06 3.93
N SER A 86 3.83 1.83 4.43
CA SER A 86 4.99 1.10 4.94
C SER A 86 5.12 -0.27 4.31
N TRP A 87 6.35 -0.66 3.97
CA TRP A 87 6.71 -1.97 3.44
C TRP A 87 7.53 -2.76 4.45
N GLY A 88 7.45 -4.08 4.38
CA GLY A 88 8.23 -4.99 5.22
C GLY A 88 8.43 -6.36 4.59
N SER A 89 9.28 -7.17 5.23
CA SER A 89 9.72 -8.49 4.74
C SER A 89 8.70 -9.62 4.89
N GLY A 90 7.63 -9.41 5.67
CA GLY A 90 6.63 -10.43 6.04
C GLY A 90 6.99 -11.23 7.29
N SER A 91 8.20 -11.08 7.83
CA SER A 91 8.64 -11.73 9.07
C SER A 91 8.82 -10.71 10.20
N THR A 92 9.64 -9.69 9.96
CA THR A 92 9.91 -8.58 10.88
C THR A 92 8.88 -7.45 10.73
N GLY A 93 8.92 -6.48 11.65
CA GLY A 93 8.17 -5.24 11.49
C GLY A 93 8.54 -4.52 10.19
N VAL A 94 7.65 -3.62 9.75
CA VAL A 94 7.90 -2.77 8.58
C VAL A 94 9.12 -1.87 8.82
N ASP A 95 9.91 -1.65 7.78
CA ASP A 95 11.24 -1.02 7.83
C ASP A 95 11.51 -0.06 6.66
N CYS A 96 10.53 0.14 5.77
CA CYS A 96 10.63 1.09 4.68
C CYS A 96 9.33 1.91 4.63
N ASP A 97 9.44 3.24 4.72
CA ASP A 97 8.29 4.14 4.87
C ASP A 97 8.25 5.22 3.79
N LEU A 98 7.04 5.55 3.33
CA LEU A 98 6.72 6.78 2.60
C LEU A 98 5.62 7.52 3.36
N ARG A 99 5.89 8.75 3.78
CA ARG A 99 4.98 9.50 4.65
C ARG A 99 4.95 11.00 4.38
N ARG A 100 3.79 11.60 4.64
CA ARG A 100 3.66 13.06 4.70
C ARG A 100 4.23 13.58 6.03
N ARG A 101 5.44 14.13 6.01
CA ARG A 101 6.12 14.66 7.21
C ARG A 101 5.52 16.00 7.66
N ALA A 102 5.05 16.82 6.72
CA ALA A 102 4.39 18.10 6.98
C ALA A 102 3.52 18.49 5.77
N ALA A 103 2.84 19.64 5.81
CA ALA A 103 2.09 20.13 4.66
C ALA A 103 3.01 20.24 3.43
N ASN A 104 2.59 19.61 2.32
CA ASN A 104 3.32 19.59 1.05
C ASN A 104 4.72 18.94 1.11
N ILE A 105 5.03 18.15 2.16
CA ILE A 105 6.33 17.48 2.32
C ILE A 105 6.12 15.97 2.43
N LEU A 106 6.53 15.25 1.38
CA LEU A 106 6.64 13.80 1.33
C LEU A 106 8.07 13.38 1.65
N ASN A 107 8.24 12.31 2.44
CA ASN A 107 9.54 11.88 2.92
C ASN A 107 9.61 10.34 3.00
N THR A 108 10.76 9.80 2.59
CA THR A 108 11.29 8.50 3.02
C THR A 108 12.28 8.79 4.15
N PRO A 109 12.06 8.34 5.40
CA PRO A 109 12.94 8.68 6.51
C PRO A 109 14.35 8.10 6.36
N ASP A 110 14.48 7.04 5.57
CA ASP A 110 15.74 6.36 5.27
C ASP A 110 16.23 6.73 3.85
N ARG A 111 16.54 5.73 3.03
CA ARG A 111 17.10 5.90 1.69
C ARG A 111 16.03 5.89 0.60
N LEU A 112 16.21 6.75 -0.40
CA LEU A 112 15.48 6.70 -1.67
C LEU A 112 16.45 6.27 -2.78
N GLU A 113 16.25 5.07 -3.33
CA GLU A 113 16.96 4.59 -4.52
C GLU A 113 16.05 4.70 -5.74
N VAL A 114 16.49 5.42 -6.77
CA VAL A 114 15.73 5.64 -8.02
C VAL A 114 16.66 5.50 -9.21
N GLY A 115 16.17 4.91 -10.32
CA GLY A 115 16.98 4.75 -11.52
C GLY A 115 17.35 6.09 -12.18
N THR A 116 16.42 7.05 -12.21
CA THR A 116 16.68 8.44 -12.61
C THR A 116 15.88 9.38 -11.72
N LEU A 117 16.44 10.55 -11.39
CA LEU A 117 15.78 11.59 -10.59
C LEU A 117 15.49 12.83 -11.46
N GLY A 118 14.21 13.08 -11.72
CA GLY A 118 13.75 14.31 -12.35
C GLY A 118 13.46 15.38 -11.30
N VAL A 119 13.90 16.63 -11.58
CA VAL A 119 13.66 17.78 -10.71
C VAL A 119 12.92 18.83 -11.52
N GLY A 120 11.64 19.06 -11.21
CA GLY A 120 10.74 19.90 -12.03
C GLY A 120 11.14 21.38 -12.10
N ASN A 121 11.96 21.85 -11.17
CA ASN A 121 12.55 23.19 -11.17
C ASN A 121 14.02 23.20 -11.65
N SER A 122 14.44 22.19 -12.42
CA SER A 122 15.76 22.21 -13.09
C SER A 122 15.72 23.10 -14.34
N ALA A 123 16.81 23.81 -14.59
CA ALA A 123 16.99 24.65 -15.78
C ALA A 123 18.47 24.62 -16.21
N ALA A 124 18.72 24.79 -17.50
CA ALA A 124 20.08 24.93 -18.02
C ALA A 124 20.68 26.28 -17.59
N GLY A 125 21.96 26.28 -17.23
CA GLY A 125 22.72 27.49 -16.88
C GLY A 125 24.04 27.51 -17.65
N SER A 126 24.39 28.68 -18.19
CA SER A 126 25.66 28.90 -18.91
C SER A 126 26.68 29.66 -18.07
N THR A 127 26.20 30.45 -17.11
CA THR A 127 27.01 31.11 -16.07
C THR A 127 26.48 30.72 -14.70
N LEU A 128 27.37 30.33 -13.79
CA LEU A 128 27.04 29.87 -12.44
C LEU A 128 27.41 30.94 -11.40
N GLY A 129 26.57 31.10 -10.37
CA GLY A 129 26.84 31.98 -9.24
C GLY A 129 27.84 31.42 -8.22
N ASN A 130 27.68 31.80 -6.96
CA ASN A 130 28.52 31.27 -5.87
C ASN A 130 27.99 29.93 -5.39
N VAL A 131 28.90 29.03 -4.98
CA VAL A 131 28.51 27.78 -4.31
C VAL A 131 28.01 28.12 -2.91
N VAL A 132 26.72 27.91 -2.67
CA VAL A 132 26.08 28.18 -1.37
C VAL A 132 25.84 26.92 -0.55
N LYS A 133 25.70 25.76 -1.20
CA LYS A 133 25.54 24.47 -0.54
C LYS A 133 26.22 23.35 -1.33
N LYS A 134 26.28 22.18 -0.70
CA LYS A 134 26.76 20.95 -1.29
C LYS A 134 25.73 19.84 -1.01
N ILE A 135 25.45 19.01 -1.99
CA ILE A 135 24.64 17.79 -1.85
C ILE A 135 25.61 16.63 -1.93
N GLU A 136 25.68 15.83 -0.87
CA GLU A 136 26.52 14.62 -0.87
C GLU A 136 25.91 13.54 -1.78
N VAL A 137 26.76 12.88 -2.54
CA VAL A 137 26.41 11.77 -3.43
C VAL A 137 26.99 10.49 -2.85
N PHE A 138 26.19 9.44 -2.79
CA PHE A 138 26.60 8.14 -2.27
C PHE A 138 26.54 7.08 -3.36
N ASP A 139 27.34 6.01 -3.20
CA ASP A 139 27.22 4.79 -3.99
C ASP A 139 26.08 3.88 -3.50
N ASP A 140 25.88 2.74 -4.15
CA ASP A 140 24.87 1.74 -3.79
C ASP A 140 25.09 1.13 -2.40
N ALA A 141 26.30 1.20 -1.85
CA ALA A 141 26.62 0.74 -0.50
C ALA A 141 26.49 1.84 0.57
N GLY A 142 26.14 3.07 0.18
CA GLY A 142 26.00 4.21 1.10
C GLY A 142 27.34 4.91 1.42
N ASN A 143 28.41 4.64 0.68
CA ASN A 143 29.67 5.35 0.84
C ASN A 143 29.64 6.68 0.09
N SER A 144 30.19 7.73 0.70
CA SER A 144 30.30 9.04 0.06
C SER A 144 31.22 8.98 -1.16
N LEU A 145 30.70 9.38 -2.32
CA LEU A 145 31.44 9.55 -3.57
C LEU A 145 31.95 11.00 -3.73
N GLY A 146 31.36 11.94 -3.01
CA GLY A 146 31.69 13.36 -3.08
C GLY A 146 30.45 14.24 -3.00
N PHE A 147 30.54 15.45 -3.55
CA PHE A 147 29.49 16.46 -3.41
C PHE A 147 29.17 17.14 -4.74
N LEU A 148 27.88 17.33 -5.03
CA LEU A 148 27.38 18.25 -6.04
C LEU A 148 27.31 19.66 -5.47
N ALA A 149 27.82 20.65 -6.20
CA ALA A 149 27.71 22.05 -5.82
C ALA A 149 26.29 22.59 -6.08
N VAL A 150 25.76 23.37 -5.13
CA VAL A 150 24.50 24.11 -5.28
C VAL A 150 24.84 25.59 -5.39
N TYR A 151 24.50 26.18 -6.54
CA TYR A 151 24.72 27.59 -6.83
C TYR A 151 23.49 28.43 -6.45
N ASP A 152 23.70 29.69 -6.06
CA ASP A 152 22.61 30.63 -5.74
C ASP A 152 21.90 31.22 -6.97
N SER A 153 22.53 31.12 -8.15
CA SER A 153 22.04 31.69 -9.40
C SER A 153 22.60 30.97 -10.63
N ILE A 154 21.83 31.03 -11.73
CA ILE A 154 22.22 30.62 -13.07
C ILE A 154 21.69 31.65 -14.09
N THR A 155 22.45 31.93 -15.14
CA THR A 155 22.01 32.69 -16.33
C THR A 155 22.41 32.01 -17.63
#